data_AF-A0A4Q8BI92-F1
#
_entry.id   AF-A0A4Q8BI92-F1
#
_cell.length_a   1.000
_cell.length_b   1.000
_cell.length_c   1.000
_cell.angle_alpha   90.00
_cell.angle_beta   90.00
_cell.angle_gamma   90.00
#
_symmetry.space_group_name_H-M   'P 1'
#
loop_
_entity.id
_entity.type
_entity.pdbx_description
1 polymer ?
#
loop_
_entity_poly.entity_id
_entity_poly.type
_entity_poly.pdbx_seq_one_letter_code
_entity_poly.pdbx_strand_id
1 'polypeptide(L)' 'MSHEQNDQDRVESRSHLLPEEAAAGSDDPEAQADVILTESDIREDRNVAPDTTLEHRTSDQTVTPNEPPD' A
#
# COMPACT_ATOMS: atom_id res chain seq x y z
N MET A 1 -4.23 -21.34 6.10
CA MET A 1 -4.36 -20.07 6.82
C MET A 1 -5.76 -19.55 6.56
N SER A 2 -6.52 -19.24 7.60
CA SER A 2 -7.80 -18.53 7.46
C SER A 2 -7.53 -17.06 7.13
N HIS A 3 -8.48 -16.35 6.49
CA HIS A 3 -8.37 -14.90 6.22
C HIS A 3 -8.01 -14.13 7.49
N GLU A 4 -8.73 -14.41 8.57
CA GLU A 4 -8.50 -13.78 9.87
C GLU A 4 -7.06 -13.98 10.40
N GLN A 5 -6.44 -15.13 10.14
CA GLN A 5 -5.03 -15.34 10.54
C GLN A 5 -4.08 -14.51 9.68
N ASN A 6 -4.38 -14.34 8.39
CA ASN A 6 -3.57 -13.49 7.51
C ASN A 6 -3.68 -12.01 7.90
N ASP A 7 -4.88 -11.56 8.29
CA ASP A 7 -5.10 -10.19 8.74
C ASP A 7 -4.33 -9.91 10.04
N GLN A 8 -4.34 -10.84 11.00
CA GLN A 8 -3.52 -10.72 12.21
C GLN A 8 -2.02 -10.64 11.91
N ASP A 9 -1.51 -11.50 11.00
CA ASP A 9 -0.09 -11.46 10.59
C ASP A 9 0.27 -10.11 9.92
N ARG A 10 -0.65 -9.52 9.14
CA ARG A 10 -0.47 -8.20 8.51
C ARG A 10 -0.46 -7.08 9.54
N VAL A 11 -1.37 -7.12 10.51
CA VAL A 11 -1.44 -6.15 11.62
C VAL A 11 -0.17 -6.18 12.45
N GLU A 12 0.26 -7.38 12.89
CA GLU A 12 1.50 -7.56 13.66
C GLU A 12 2.69 -6.92 12.91
N SER A 13 2.86 -7.27 11.63
CA SER A 13 3.95 -6.76 10.80
C SER A 13 3.94 -5.22 10.66
N ARG A 14 2.77 -4.61 10.47
CA ARG A 14 2.63 -3.15 10.29
C ARG A 14 2.73 -2.36 11.60
N SER A 15 2.32 -2.96 12.72
CA SER A 15 2.35 -2.34 14.05
C SER A 15 3.77 -2.01 14.53
N HIS A 16 4.79 -2.62 13.91
CA HIS A 16 6.18 -2.30 14.14
C HIS A 16 6.51 -0.88 13.66
N LEU A 17 6.52 0.06 14.59
CA LEU A 17 6.80 1.47 14.31
C LEU A 17 8.22 1.69 13.81
N LEU A 18 8.34 2.50 12.77
CA LEU A 18 9.63 3.05 12.37
C LEU A 18 10.14 4.06 13.43
N PRO A 19 11.45 4.37 13.48
CA PRO A 19 12.00 5.30 14.47
C PRO A 19 11.30 6.67 14.51
N GLU A 20 10.85 7.16 13.35
CA GLU A 20 10.18 8.44 13.21
C GLU A 20 8.74 8.37 13.74
N GLU A 21 8.04 7.27 13.50
CA GLU A 21 6.70 7.00 14.03
C GLU A 21 6.76 6.82 15.56
N ALA A 22 7.76 6.12 16.08
CA ALA A 22 8.00 5.98 17.51
C ALA A 22 8.32 7.32 18.18
N ALA A 23 9.06 8.21 17.50
CA ALA A 23 9.36 9.55 17.98
C ALA A 23 8.13 10.47 17.99
N ALA A 24 7.22 10.31 17.02
CA ALA A 24 5.92 11.00 17.01
C ALA A 24 4.99 10.47 18.11
N GLY A 25 5.12 9.18 18.44
CA GLY A 25 4.32 8.48 19.43
C GLY A 25 3.02 7.93 18.84
N SER A 26 2.65 6.71 19.26
CA SER A 26 1.36 6.11 18.99
C SER A 26 0.86 5.45 20.27
N ASP A 27 -0.40 5.72 20.62
CA ASP A 27 -1.03 5.17 21.83
C ASP A 27 -1.32 3.67 21.68
N ASP A 28 -1.66 3.23 20.47
CA ASP A 28 -1.94 1.84 20.12
C ASP A 28 -1.54 1.56 18.65
N PRO A 29 -0.30 1.09 18.42
CA PRO A 29 0.20 0.77 17.08
C PRO A 29 -0.55 -0.37 16.39
N GLU A 30 -1.09 -1.34 17.16
CA GLU A 30 -1.86 -2.46 16.62
C GLU A 30 -3.21 -1.98 16.10
N ALA A 31 -3.95 -1.20 16.90
CA ALA A 31 -5.21 -0.61 16.46
C ALA A 31 -5.03 0.35 15.28
N GLN A 32 -3.94 1.14 15.27
CA GLN A 32 -3.63 2.00 14.14
C GLN A 32 -3.35 1.19 12.86
N ALA A 33 -2.61 0.08 12.96
CA ALA A 33 -2.30 -0.79 11.83
C ALA A 33 -3.57 -1.43 11.25
N ASP A 34 -4.47 -1.93 12.09
CA ASP A 34 -5.76 -2.52 11.68
C ASP A 34 -6.61 -1.54 10.86
N VAL A 35 -6.76 -0.29 11.33
CA VAL A 35 -7.50 0.76 10.62
C VAL A 35 -6.87 1.10 9.28
N ILE A 36 -5.54 1.25 9.23
CA ILE A 36 -4.82 1.58 7.99
C ILE A 36 -4.96 0.46 6.95
N LEU A 37 -4.84 -0.80 7.37
CA LEU A 37 -4.94 -1.95 6.48
C LEU A 37 -6.37 -2.08 5.95
N THR A 38 -7.38 -1.99 6.83
CA THR A 38 -8.80 -2.00 6.44
C THR A 38 -9.11 -0.90 5.42
N GLU A 39 -8.67 0.34 5.67
CA GLU A 39 -8.88 1.46 4.74
C GLU A 39 -8.11 1.25 3.42
N SER A 40 -6.95 0.60 3.45
CA SER A 40 -6.18 0.31 2.24
C SER A 40 -6.86 -0.75 1.38
N ASP A 41 -7.39 -1.81 1.99
CA ASP A 41 -8.13 -2.86 1.30
C ASP A 41 -9.40 -2.27 0.64
N ILE A 42 -10.12 -1.36 1.32
CA ILE A 42 -11.27 -0.64 0.75
C ILE A 42 -10.86 0.22 -0.46
N ARG A 43 -9.70 0.88 -0.39
CA ARG A 43 -9.21 1.73 -1.48
C ARG A 43 -8.72 0.92 -2.67
N GLU A 44 -8.20 -0.28 -2.44
CA GLU A 44 -7.79 -1.20 -3.50
C GLU A 44 -9.00 -1.82 -4.20
N ASP A 45 -10.04 -2.20 -3.45
CA ASP A 45 -11.30 -2.71 -4.00
C ASP A 45 -12.08 -1.65 -4.78
N ARG A 46 -11.96 -0.37 -4.38
CA ARG A 46 -12.46 0.73 -5.20
C ARG A 46 -11.50 0.97 -6.36
N ASN A 47 -11.88 0.44 -7.53
CA ASN A 47 -11.46 1.03 -8.80
C ASN A 47 -11.54 2.55 -8.66
N VAL A 48 -10.40 3.19 -8.92
CA VAL A 48 -10.11 4.62 -8.93
C VAL A 48 -11.35 5.51 -9.09
N ALA A 49 -11.37 6.66 -8.41
CA ALA A 49 -12.45 7.65 -8.49
C ALA A 49 -12.93 7.81 -9.94
N PRO A 50 -14.25 8.00 -10.19
CA PRO A 50 -14.85 7.86 -11.52
C PRO A 50 -14.19 8.72 -12.63
N ASP A 51 -13.54 9.83 -12.28
CA ASP A 51 -12.81 10.72 -13.19
C ASP A 51 -11.28 10.50 -13.22
N THR A 52 -10.79 9.41 -12.62
CA THR A 52 -9.37 9.08 -12.54
C THR A 52 -9.08 7.73 -13.20
N THR A 53 -8.04 7.70 -14.03
CA THR A 53 -7.57 6.48 -14.70
C THR A 53 -6.27 6.02 -14.05
N LEU A 54 -6.24 4.78 -13.56
CA LEU A 54 -5.00 4.15 -13.09
C LEU A 54 -4.27 3.55 -14.30
N GLU A 55 -3.11 4.09 -14.65
CA GLU A 55 -2.32 3.56 -15.76
C GLU A 55 -1.44 2.38 -15.30
N HIS A 56 -1.62 1.21 -15.92
CA HIS A 56 -0.81 0.02 -15.65
C HIS A 56 0.45 -0.02 -16.54
N ARG A 57 1.31 1.01 -16.47
CA ARG A 57 2.55 1.04 -17.24
C ARG A 57 3.60 0.10 -16.64
N THR A 58 4.20 -0.74 -17.47
CA THR A 58 5.38 -1.52 -17.08
C THR A 58 6.63 -0.64 -17.09
N SER A 59 7.71 -1.07 -16.42
CA SER A 59 8.96 -0.31 -16.36
C SER A 59 9.50 0.05 -17.74
N ASP A 60 9.48 -0.86 -18.71
CA ASP A 60 9.94 -0.61 -20.08
C ASP A 60 9.11 0.44 -20.83
N GLN A 61 7.85 0.63 -20.43
CA GLN A 61 6.97 1.63 -21.03
C GLN A 61 7.24 3.04 -20.49
N THR A 62 8.10 3.22 -19.49
CA THR A 62 8.45 4.55 -18.95
C THR A 62 9.55 5.27 -19.74
N VAL A 63 10.33 4.52 -20.54
CA VAL A 63 11.46 5.05 -21.31
C VAL A 63 11.08 5.11 -22.79
N THR A 64 11.37 6.21 -23.47
CA THR A 64 11.28 6.31 -24.93
C THR A 64 12.25 5.32 -25.56
N PRO A 65 11.80 4.37 -26.41
CA PRO A 65 12.71 3.47 -27.11
C PRO A 65 13.75 4.29 -27.90
N ASN A 66 15.03 3.97 -27.73
CA ASN A 66 16.09 4.59 -28.51
C ASN A 66 15.99 4.07 -29.96
N GLU A 67 15.41 4.85 -30.86
CA GLU A 67 15.39 4.51 -32.29
C GLU A 67 16.82 4.68 -32.84
N PRO A 68 17.42 3.64 -33.44
CA PRO A 68 18.74 3.76 -34.02
C PRO A 68 18.70 4.73 -35.22
N PRO A 69 19.71 5.60 -35.41
CA PRO A 69 19.75 6.51 -36.54
C PRO A 69 19.90 5.77 -37.87
N ASP A 70 19.21 6.26 -38.91
CA ASP A 70 19.24 5.80 -40.32
C ASP A 70 20.64 5.91 -40.95
#